data_AF-A0A4W4ENR3-F1
#
_entry.id   AF-A0A4W4ENR3-F1
#
_cell.length_a   1.000
_cell.length_b   1.000
_cell.length_c   1.000
_cell.angle_alpha   90.00
_cell.angle_beta   90.00
_cell.angle_gamma   90.00
#
_symmetry.space_group_name_H-M   'P 1'
#
loop_
_entity.id
_entity.type
_entity.pdbx_description
1 polymer ?
#
loop_
_entity_poly.entity_id
_entity_poly.type
_entity_poly.pdbx_seq_one_letter_code
_entity_poly.pdbx_strand_id
1 'polypeptide(L)'
;LPILVKWPNLAFDNASHLSLHPFSESHQIFARVGDNITLPCRLKHDPSFSFGASSNRIKWSKLEGSDYEIGVLLSMGLHKVTFGRFQKRIHLLEADENDASLLMTNTELKDFGFYKCEISNGMHDSTFEVEIQMQGVVFPYSPHLGRYNLNFHDAEAACLGQDAVVASFEQLYQAWKGGLDWCNAGWLSDGTVQYPITRPREPCGGRRTDAGLRTYGQQNKFSSRFDVFCFTVGFAGHVFFVDGKLTYDEAAEACLAGGAEMAKVSHVFAAWKLQGYDHCDAGWLADGSVRYPISRPRMKCSPAEAAVRFVGFPDKKLQLYGAYCYQAQP
;
A
#
# COMPACT_ATOMS: atom_id res chain seq x y z
N LEU A 1 -17.45 26.55 -3.01
CA LEU A 1 -17.58 25.72 -1.79
C LEU A 1 -16.99 24.35 -2.08
N PRO A 2 -15.68 24.12 -1.87
CA PRO A 2 -15.10 22.79 -2.01
C PRO A 2 -15.31 22.01 -0.71
N ILE A 3 -15.72 20.75 -0.84
CA ILE A 3 -15.94 19.82 0.27
C ILE A 3 -14.58 19.34 0.75
N LEU A 4 -14.12 19.90 1.88
CA LEU A 4 -13.01 19.39 2.66
C LEU A 4 -13.36 17.99 3.20
N VAL A 5 -12.74 16.96 2.63
CA VAL A 5 -12.67 15.65 3.27
C VAL A 5 -11.77 15.80 4.49
N LYS A 6 -12.38 15.97 5.67
CA LYS A 6 -11.70 15.92 6.97
C LYS A 6 -11.22 14.49 7.21
N TRP A 7 -9.94 14.26 7.08
CA TRP A 7 -9.27 13.15 7.74
C TRP A 7 -9.26 13.41 9.25
N PRO A 8 -9.51 12.40 10.11
CA PRO A 8 -9.52 12.61 11.54
C PRO A 8 -8.12 12.99 12.04
N ASN A 9 -8.04 14.14 12.73
CA ASN A 9 -6.87 14.59 13.46
C ASN A 9 -6.48 13.53 14.49
N LEU A 10 -5.38 12.80 14.25
CA LEU A 10 -4.67 12.10 15.31
C LEU A 10 -3.67 13.10 15.90
N ALA A 11 -4.05 13.65 17.05
CA ALA A 11 -3.18 14.43 17.89
C ALA A 11 -2.01 13.53 18.34
N PHE A 12 -0.79 14.00 18.07
CA PHE A 12 0.43 13.47 18.66
C PHE A 12 0.46 13.88 20.14
N ASP A 13 0.39 12.90 21.03
CA ASP A 13 0.83 13.08 22.42
C ASP A 13 1.74 11.92 22.84
N ASN A 14 2.93 12.35 23.28
CA ASN A 14 3.97 11.73 24.10
C ASN A 14 4.26 10.22 24.08
N ALA A 15 5.54 9.94 23.83
CA ALA A 15 6.20 8.65 23.96
C ALA A 15 6.02 8.02 25.35
N SER A 16 5.54 6.77 25.39
CA SER A 16 6.08 5.73 26.27
C SER A 16 5.56 4.35 25.86
N HIS A 17 6.48 3.38 25.83
CA HIS A 17 6.27 1.95 25.67
C HIS A 17 5.71 1.46 24.33
N LEU A 18 6.62 1.28 23.36
CA LEU A 18 6.48 0.26 22.32
C LEU A 18 6.39 -1.12 23.00
N SER A 19 5.18 -1.62 23.20
CA SER A 19 4.94 -3.05 23.37
C SER A 19 5.30 -3.70 22.04
N LEU A 20 6.53 -4.21 21.93
CA LEU A 20 6.88 -5.15 20.89
C LEU A 20 6.03 -6.40 21.15
N HIS A 21 4.91 -6.52 20.43
CA HIS A 21 4.24 -7.81 20.32
C HIS A 21 5.25 -8.78 19.72
N PRO A 22 5.63 -9.85 20.44
CA PRO A 22 6.64 -10.76 19.97
C PRO A 22 6.14 -11.38 18.66
N PHE A 23 7.00 -11.38 17.65
CA PHE A 23 6.82 -11.97 16.32
C PHE A 23 6.34 -13.43 16.42
N SER A 24 5.03 -13.63 16.62
CA SER A 24 4.31 -14.72 15.98
C SER A 24 4.21 -14.34 14.51
N GLU A 25 4.47 -15.26 13.58
CA GLU A 25 4.34 -15.02 12.13
C GLU A 25 2.94 -14.47 11.80
N SER A 26 2.79 -13.13 11.78
CA SER A 26 1.54 -12.49 11.45
C SER A 26 1.29 -12.65 9.96
N HIS A 27 0.16 -13.23 9.60
CA HIS A 27 -0.19 -13.41 8.20
C HIS A 27 -0.72 -12.07 7.66
N GLN A 28 -0.03 -11.49 6.69
CA GLN A 28 -0.47 -10.25 6.02
C GLN A 28 -1.36 -10.59 4.83
N ILE A 29 -2.59 -10.06 4.83
CA ILE A 29 -3.55 -10.16 3.73
C ILE A 29 -3.69 -8.78 3.08
N PHE A 30 -3.36 -8.66 1.80
CA PHE A 30 -3.57 -7.44 1.02
C PHE A 30 -4.93 -7.44 0.35
N ALA A 31 -5.75 -6.42 0.62
CA ALA A 31 -7.12 -6.32 0.12
C ALA A 31 -7.45 -4.92 -0.40
N ARG A 32 -8.40 -4.83 -1.34
CA ARG A 32 -9.05 -3.58 -1.74
C ARG A 32 -10.41 -3.45 -1.06
N VAL A 33 -10.94 -2.23 -1.06
CA VAL A 33 -12.34 -1.99 -0.73
C VAL A 33 -13.20 -2.75 -1.75
N GLY A 34 -14.18 -3.52 -1.27
CA GLY A 34 -15.06 -4.35 -2.07
C GLY A 34 -14.60 -5.79 -2.28
N ASP A 35 -13.37 -6.15 -1.90
CA ASP A 35 -12.87 -7.50 -2.06
C ASP A 35 -13.59 -8.50 -1.14
N ASN A 36 -13.53 -9.79 -1.51
CA ASN A 36 -13.84 -10.90 -0.63
C ASN A 36 -12.52 -11.56 -0.23
N ILE A 37 -12.22 -11.59 1.07
CA ILE A 37 -10.93 -12.03 1.59
C ILE A 37 -11.10 -13.13 2.63
N THR A 38 -10.12 -14.01 2.72
CA THR A 38 -10.08 -15.08 3.72
C THR A 38 -8.95 -14.81 4.70
N LEU A 39 -9.27 -14.74 5.99
CA LEU A 39 -8.30 -14.67 7.07
C LEU A 39 -7.96 -16.09 7.50
N PRO A 40 -6.72 -16.56 7.28
CA PRO A 40 -6.34 -17.92 7.60
C PRO A 40 -6.31 -18.13 9.12
N CYS A 41 -6.93 -19.21 9.59
CA CYS A 41 -6.78 -19.67 10.97
C CYS A 41 -6.99 -21.18 10.99
N ARG A 42 -5.90 -21.94 11.15
CA ARG A 42 -5.93 -23.40 11.12
C ARG A 42 -5.08 -23.98 12.24
N LEU A 43 -5.61 -25.00 12.92
CA LEU A 43 -4.83 -25.79 13.86
C LEU A 43 -3.79 -26.63 13.11
N LYS A 44 -2.54 -26.67 13.61
CA LYS A 44 -1.54 -27.62 13.12
C LYS A 44 -1.96 -29.01 13.59
N HIS A 45 -2.24 -29.91 12.65
CA HIS A 45 -2.67 -31.27 12.93
C HIS A 45 -1.59 -32.03 13.72
N ASP A 46 -1.85 -32.34 14.99
CA ASP A 46 -1.06 -33.32 15.74
C ASP A 46 -1.76 -34.68 15.68
N PRO A 47 -1.19 -35.69 14.97
CA PRO A 47 -1.79 -37.01 14.82
C PRO A 47 -1.83 -37.84 16.11
N SER A 48 -1.28 -37.34 17.23
CA SER A 48 -1.28 -38.07 18.50
C SER A 48 -2.59 -37.95 19.31
N PHE A 49 -3.61 -37.26 18.81
CA PHE A 49 -4.82 -36.99 19.58
C PHE A 49 -6.12 -37.24 18.79
N SER A 50 -6.92 -38.19 19.25
CA SER A 50 -8.31 -38.44 18.81
C SER A 50 -9.07 -39.14 19.94
N PHE A 51 -10.36 -38.95 20.21
CA PHE A 51 -11.30 -37.84 20.05
C PHE A 51 -12.46 -38.20 20.98
N GLY A 52 -12.95 -37.24 21.78
CA GLY A 52 -14.09 -37.45 22.66
C GLY A 52 -14.80 -36.15 22.97
N ALA A 53 -15.61 -35.66 22.04
CA ALA A 53 -16.73 -34.75 22.29
C ALA A 53 -16.47 -33.28 22.68
N SER A 54 -15.35 -32.65 22.32
CA SER A 54 -15.17 -31.22 22.57
C SER A 54 -15.35 -30.39 21.28
N SER A 55 -16.41 -29.59 21.24
CA SER A 55 -16.63 -28.61 20.18
C SER A 55 -15.60 -27.49 20.30
N ASN A 56 -14.74 -27.32 19.30
CA ASN A 56 -13.82 -26.19 19.24
C ASN A 56 -14.61 -24.87 19.38
N ARG A 57 -14.23 -24.06 20.38
CA ARG A 57 -14.72 -22.69 20.52
C ARG A 57 -13.78 -21.78 19.74
N ILE A 58 -14.30 -21.15 18.70
CA ILE A 58 -13.57 -20.24 17.82
C ILE A 58 -14.04 -18.82 18.13
N LYS A 59 -13.11 -17.93 18.46
CA LYS A 59 -13.36 -16.51 18.65
C LYS A 59 -12.49 -15.72 17.68
N TRP A 60 -13.13 -14.86 16.91
CA TRP A 60 -12.47 -13.83 16.10
C TRP A 60 -12.75 -12.45 16.70
N SER A 61 -11.68 -11.68 16.87
CA SER A 61 -11.74 -10.27 17.27
C SER A 61 -10.91 -9.40 16.33
N LYS A 62 -11.34 -8.16 16.13
CA LYS A 62 -10.54 -7.10 15.52
C LYS A 62 -9.83 -6.35 16.66
N LEU A 63 -8.52 -6.17 16.54
CA LEU A 63 -7.72 -5.44 17.51
C LEU A 63 -7.74 -3.95 17.16
N GLU A 64 -8.07 -3.10 18.14
CA GLU A 64 -7.96 -1.65 18.03
C GLU A 64 -7.20 -1.11 19.26
N GLY A 65 -6.10 -0.40 19.06
CA GLY A 65 -5.22 0.00 20.17
C GLY A 65 -4.54 -1.17 20.87
N SER A 66 -4.00 -0.96 22.08
CA SER A 66 -3.19 -1.98 22.77
C SER A 66 -4.01 -3.11 23.38
N ASP A 67 -5.24 -2.85 23.85
CA ASP A 67 -6.00 -3.80 24.66
C ASP A 67 -7.49 -3.89 24.31
N TYR A 68 -7.94 -3.22 23.25
CA TYR A 68 -9.37 -3.22 22.89
C TYR A 68 -9.66 -4.19 21.75
N GLU A 69 -10.48 -5.19 22.04
CA GLU A 69 -10.92 -6.21 21.10
C GLU A 69 -12.38 -6.03 20.74
N ILE A 70 -12.65 -5.73 19.47
CA ILE A 70 -14.00 -5.74 18.93
C ILE A 70 -14.35 -7.16 18.51
N GLY A 71 -15.41 -7.74 19.08
CA GLY A 71 -15.91 -9.04 18.64
C GLY A 71 -16.28 -9.02 17.16
N VAL A 72 -15.83 -10.02 16.40
CA VAL A 72 -16.15 -10.22 14.98
C VAL A 72 -17.09 -11.41 14.84
N LEU A 73 -16.65 -12.57 15.35
CA LEU A 73 -17.40 -13.82 15.31
C LEU A 73 -17.08 -14.68 16.54
N LEU A 74 -18.08 -15.39 17.05
CA LEU A 74 -17.94 -16.45 18.05
C LEU A 74 -18.67 -17.70 17.55
N SER A 75 -17.99 -18.85 17.55
CA SER A 75 -18.54 -20.16 17.22
C SER A 75 -18.34 -21.12 18.39
N MET A 76 -19.40 -21.83 18.76
CA MET A 76 -19.41 -22.92 19.73
C MET A 76 -20.24 -24.07 19.14
N GLY A 77 -19.61 -24.88 18.28
CA GLY A 77 -20.28 -25.93 17.52
C GLY A 77 -21.34 -25.36 16.58
N LEU A 78 -22.61 -25.72 16.80
CA LEU A 78 -23.73 -25.26 15.96
C LEU A 78 -24.14 -23.80 16.22
N HIS A 79 -23.72 -23.22 17.34
CA HIS A 79 -24.08 -21.85 17.70
C HIS A 79 -23.02 -20.87 17.20
N LYS A 80 -23.40 -20.02 16.25
CA LYS A 80 -22.53 -19.00 15.65
C LYS A 80 -23.15 -17.62 15.79
N VAL A 81 -22.36 -16.68 16.25
CA VAL A 81 -22.76 -15.27 16.44
C VAL A 81 -21.75 -14.37 15.77
N THR A 82 -22.22 -13.49 14.90
CA THR A 82 -21.44 -12.39 14.31
C THR A 82 -21.85 -11.07 14.95
N PHE A 83 -20.90 -10.18 15.20
CA PHE A 83 -21.13 -8.96 15.98
C PHE A 83 -21.03 -7.68 15.13
N GLY A 84 -21.78 -6.65 15.52
CA GLY A 84 -21.67 -5.30 14.96
C GLY A 84 -21.75 -5.24 13.42
N ARG A 85 -20.84 -4.46 12.81
CA ARG A 85 -20.77 -4.23 11.35
C ARG A 85 -20.30 -5.44 10.53
N PHE A 86 -19.97 -6.54 11.20
CA PHE A 86 -19.53 -7.77 10.56
C PHE A 86 -20.70 -8.72 10.27
N GLN A 87 -21.88 -8.44 10.81
CA GLN A 87 -23.10 -9.20 10.54
C GLN A 87 -23.37 -9.27 9.03
N LYS A 88 -23.70 -10.47 8.55
CA LYS A 88 -23.99 -10.79 7.13
C LYS A 88 -22.79 -10.67 6.16
N ARG A 89 -21.61 -10.28 6.64
CA ARG A 89 -20.39 -10.18 5.81
C ARG A 89 -19.32 -11.19 6.20
N ILE A 90 -19.51 -11.90 7.31
CA ILE A 90 -18.54 -12.82 7.88
C ILE A 90 -19.09 -14.23 7.95
N HIS A 91 -18.29 -15.17 7.47
CA HIS A 91 -18.60 -16.60 7.46
C HIS A 91 -17.37 -17.40 7.87
N LEU A 92 -17.54 -18.42 8.70
CA LEU A 92 -16.50 -19.43 8.89
C LEU A 92 -16.49 -20.37 7.67
N LEU A 93 -15.31 -20.70 7.17
CA LEU A 93 -15.16 -21.59 6.02
C LEU A 93 -15.36 -23.07 6.38
N GLU A 94 -14.78 -23.54 7.50
CA GLU A 94 -14.96 -24.91 8.01
C GLU A 94 -14.75 -26.00 6.95
N ALA A 95 -13.69 -25.89 6.14
CA ALA A 95 -13.39 -26.91 5.12
C ALA A 95 -13.08 -28.28 5.76
N ASP A 96 -12.63 -28.30 7.01
CA ASP A 96 -12.42 -29.48 7.86
C ASP A 96 -12.52 -29.09 9.35
N GLU A 97 -12.40 -30.06 10.27
CA GLU A 97 -12.54 -29.86 11.72
C GLU A 97 -11.48 -28.92 12.34
N ASN A 98 -10.40 -28.65 11.60
CA ASN A 98 -9.29 -27.79 12.02
C ASN A 98 -9.31 -26.42 11.33
N ASP A 99 -10.29 -26.15 10.47
CA ASP A 99 -10.38 -24.92 9.70
C ASP A 99 -11.30 -23.88 10.34
N ALA A 100 -10.70 -22.94 11.05
CA ALA A 100 -11.36 -21.79 11.65
C ALA A 100 -11.21 -20.51 10.80
N SER A 101 -10.83 -20.64 9.52
CA SER A 101 -10.59 -19.50 8.64
C SER A 101 -11.87 -18.70 8.40
N LEU A 102 -11.71 -17.38 8.32
CA LEU A 102 -12.80 -16.42 8.27
C LEU A 102 -12.91 -15.81 6.86
N LEU A 103 -14.02 -16.06 6.18
CA LEU A 103 -14.37 -15.35 4.95
C LEU A 103 -15.05 -14.02 5.30
N MET A 104 -14.47 -12.92 4.84
CA MET A 104 -15.03 -11.59 4.88
C MET A 104 -15.41 -11.14 3.48
N THR A 105 -16.66 -10.76 3.27
CA THR A 105 -17.16 -10.28 1.99
C THR A 105 -17.31 -8.76 1.97
N ASN A 106 -17.07 -8.15 0.81
CA ASN A 106 -17.21 -6.71 0.60
C ASN A 106 -16.45 -5.90 1.67
N THR A 107 -15.12 -6.01 1.65
CA THR A 107 -14.21 -5.34 2.60
C THR A 107 -14.39 -3.82 2.56
N GLU A 108 -14.48 -3.19 3.73
CA GLU A 108 -14.63 -1.75 3.92
C GLU A 108 -13.31 -1.11 4.42
N LEU A 109 -13.17 0.22 4.31
CA LEU A 109 -12.00 0.94 4.86
C LEU A 109 -11.78 0.69 6.36
N LYS A 110 -12.85 0.43 7.12
CA LYS A 110 -12.77 0.15 8.56
C LYS A 110 -12.38 -1.30 8.85
N ASP A 111 -12.36 -2.19 7.85
CA ASP A 111 -11.94 -3.58 8.01
C ASP A 111 -10.42 -3.72 8.06
N PHE A 112 -9.63 -2.77 7.56
CA PHE A 112 -8.17 -2.85 7.64
C PHE A 112 -7.66 -2.79 9.09
N GLY A 113 -6.57 -3.49 9.36
CA GLY A 113 -5.96 -3.63 10.68
C GLY A 113 -5.77 -5.08 11.13
N PHE A 114 -5.48 -5.26 12.41
CA PHE A 114 -5.15 -6.55 12.99
C PHE A 114 -6.39 -7.30 13.47
N TYR A 115 -6.38 -8.61 13.28
CA TYR A 115 -7.39 -9.55 13.71
C TYR A 115 -6.73 -10.68 14.47
N LYS A 116 -7.42 -11.15 15.50
CA LYS A 116 -7.00 -12.27 16.32
C LYS A 116 -8.02 -13.39 16.22
N CYS A 117 -7.53 -14.59 15.93
CA CYS A 117 -8.26 -15.83 15.99
C CYS A 117 -7.81 -16.62 17.22
N GLU A 118 -8.76 -17.03 18.05
CA GLU A 118 -8.54 -17.87 19.23
C GLU A 118 -9.35 -19.14 19.07
N ILE A 119 -8.68 -20.29 19.00
CA ILE A 119 -9.31 -21.62 18.96
C ILE A 119 -9.04 -22.30 20.30
N SER A 120 -10.10 -22.69 20.99
CA SER A 120 -10.02 -23.34 22.30
C SER A 120 -10.78 -24.67 22.27
N ASN A 121 -10.11 -25.75 22.67
CA ASN A 121 -10.70 -27.10 22.69
C ASN A 121 -10.76 -27.71 24.10
N GLY A 122 -10.94 -26.86 25.14
CA GLY A 122 -11.03 -27.27 26.55
C GLY A 122 -9.72 -27.72 27.20
N MET A 123 -8.73 -28.17 26.42
CA MET A 123 -7.39 -28.55 26.88
C MET A 123 -6.26 -27.74 26.22
N HIS A 124 -6.50 -27.17 25.05
CA HIS A 124 -5.49 -26.42 24.30
C HIS A 124 -6.11 -25.15 23.70
N ASP A 125 -5.34 -24.06 23.78
CA ASP A 125 -5.67 -22.76 23.20
C ASP A 125 -4.61 -22.41 22.17
N SER A 126 -5.04 -22.13 20.94
CA SER A 126 -4.19 -21.64 19.86
C SER A 126 -4.64 -20.26 19.44
N THR A 127 -3.68 -19.34 19.31
CA THR A 127 -3.93 -17.94 18.93
C THR A 127 -3.16 -17.61 17.66
N PHE A 128 -3.84 -16.99 16.71
CA PHE A 128 -3.27 -16.54 15.44
C PHE A 128 -3.61 -15.08 15.22
N GLU A 129 -2.65 -14.30 14.75
CA GLU A 129 -2.85 -12.90 14.37
C GLU A 129 -2.68 -12.72 12.86
N VAL A 130 -3.62 -12.00 12.27
CA VAL A 130 -3.68 -11.71 10.83
C VAL A 130 -3.85 -10.21 10.66
N GLU A 131 -3.05 -9.59 9.81
CA GLU A 131 -3.19 -8.17 9.47
C GLU A 131 -3.81 -8.03 8.09
N ILE A 132 -4.93 -7.32 8.00
CA ILE A 132 -5.51 -6.90 6.73
C ILE A 132 -4.90 -5.55 6.36
N GLN A 133 -4.06 -5.54 5.34
CA GLN A 133 -3.43 -4.35 4.80
C GLN A 133 -4.10 -3.92 3.50
N MET A 134 -4.18 -2.60 3.28
CA MET A 134 -4.73 -2.09 2.04
C MET A 134 -3.76 -2.34 0.89
N GLN A 135 -4.26 -2.91 -0.20
CA GLN A 135 -3.45 -3.10 -1.38
C GLN A 135 -3.11 -1.72 -1.99
N GLY A 136 -1.81 -1.48 -2.15
CA GLY A 136 -1.30 -0.23 -2.65
C GLY A 136 0.00 -0.40 -3.42
N VAL A 137 0.63 0.72 -3.74
CA VAL A 137 1.89 0.79 -4.46
C VAL A 137 2.81 1.79 -3.77
N VAL A 138 4.06 1.36 -3.56
CA VAL A 138 5.14 2.27 -3.20
C VAL A 138 5.76 2.82 -4.47
N PHE A 139 5.95 4.14 -4.52
CA PHE A 139 6.61 4.81 -5.62
C PHE A 139 7.64 5.83 -5.14
N PRO A 140 8.78 5.95 -5.83
CA PRO A 140 9.76 7.00 -5.54
C PRO A 140 9.27 8.35 -6.05
N TYR A 141 9.55 9.40 -5.28
CA TYR A 141 9.22 10.77 -5.63
C TYR A 141 10.36 11.73 -5.31
N SER A 142 10.62 12.63 -6.26
CA SER A 142 11.52 13.78 -6.14
C SER A 142 10.82 15.01 -6.70
N PRO A 143 10.99 16.19 -6.10
CA PRO A 143 10.35 17.41 -6.56
C PRO A 143 11.02 17.97 -7.82
N HIS A 144 10.40 18.98 -8.45
CA HIS A 144 10.96 19.73 -9.58
C HIS A 144 12.36 20.28 -9.32
N LEU A 145 12.68 20.64 -8.06
CA LEU A 145 14.00 21.16 -7.68
C LEU A 145 15.13 20.10 -7.77
N GLY A 146 14.81 18.88 -8.17
CA GLY A 146 15.75 17.80 -8.37
C GLY A 146 15.81 16.83 -7.19
N ARG A 147 16.74 15.88 -7.30
CA ARG A 147 16.97 14.84 -6.29
C ARG A 147 17.53 15.41 -5.00
N TYR A 148 17.22 14.76 -3.89
CA TYR A 148 17.78 15.07 -2.57
C TYR A 148 17.54 16.50 -2.12
N ASN A 149 16.30 16.95 -2.28
CA ASN A 149 15.89 18.32 -1.98
C ASN A 149 14.71 18.41 -0.99
N LEU A 150 14.29 17.28 -0.40
CA LEU A 150 13.21 17.23 0.59
C LEU A 150 13.77 16.96 1.98
N ASN A 151 13.44 17.81 2.95
CA ASN A 151 13.50 17.41 4.36
C ASN A 151 12.33 16.45 4.67
N PHE A 152 12.24 15.90 5.89
CA PHE A 152 11.20 14.93 6.21
C PHE A 152 9.79 15.54 6.10
N HIS A 153 9.59 16.77 6.55
CA HIS A 153 8.29 17.45 6.49
C HIS A 153 7.92 17.85 5.06
N ASP A 154 8.89 18.28 4.25
CA ASP A 154 8.68 18.52 2.82
C ASP A 154 8.32 17.22 2.10
N ALA A 155 8.91 16.09 2.52
CA ALA A 155 8.62 14.77 2.00
C ALA A 155 7.20 14.31 2.36
N GLU A 156 6.74 14.55 3.59
CA GLU A 156 5.34 14.33 4.00
C GLU A 156 4.38 15.15 3.14
N ALA A 157 4.64 16.46 3.01
CA ALA A 157 3.82 17.36 2.20
C ALA A 157 3.83 16.96 0.71
N ALA A 158 4.98 16.52 0.18
CA ALA A 158 5.11 16.06 -1.19
C ALA A 158 4.27 14.81 -1.47
N CYS A 159 4.30 13.80 -0.59
CA CYS A 159 3.45 12.62 -0.74
C CYS A 159 1.96 12.99 -0.62
N LEU A 160 1.60 13.86 0.34
CA LEU A 160 0.21 14.32 0.48
C LEU A 160 -0.28 15.05 -0.77
N GLY A 161 0.55 15.88 -1.41
CA GLY A 161 0.24 16.54 -2.68
C GLY A 161 -0.02 15.55 -3.82
N GLN A 162 0.46 14.31 -3.69
CA GLN A 162 0.20 13.21 -4.61
C GLN A 162 -0.89 12.27 -4.09
N ASP A 163 -1.78 12.65 -3.16
CA ASP A 163 -2.77 11.73 -2.56
C ASP A 163 -2.15 10.41 -2.05
N ALA A 164 -1.01 10.56 -1.40
CA ALA A 164 -0.20 9.49 -0.86
C ALA A 164 0.31 9.86 0.54
N VAL A 165 0.88 8.89 1.23
CA VAL A 165 1.58 9.09 2.50
C VAL A 165 3.02 8.64 2.36
N VAL A 166 3.90 9.05 3.28
CA VAL A 166 5.26 8.49 3.31
C VAL A 166 5.17 7.00 3.61
N ALA A 167 5.84 6.18 2.80
CA ALA A 167 5.80 4.73 2.93
C ALA A 167 6.45 4.27 4.24
N SER A 168 5.90 3.21 4.83
CA SER A 168 6.56 2.51 5.93
C SER A 168 7.71 1.62 5.44
N PHE A 169 8.57 1.19 6.38
CA PHE A 169 9.60 0.20 6.07
C PHE A 169 9.00 -1.08 5.50
N GLU A 170 7.93 -1.60 6.11
CA GLU A 170 7.27 -2.83 5.65
C GLU A 170 6.75 -2.69 4.22
N GLN A 171 6.12 -1.56 3.90
CA GLN A 171 5.64 -1.28 2.54
C GLN A 171 6.79 -1.23 1.53
N LEU A 172 7.91 -0.56 1.86
CA LEU A 172 9.09 -0.53 0.99
C LEU A 172 9.71 -1.93 0.83
N TYR A 173 9.77 -2.70 1.91
CA TYR A 173 10.30 -4.06 1.89
C TYR A 173 9.48 -4.99 0.99
N GLN A 174 8.14 -4.91 1.07
CA GLN A 174 7.26 -5.64 0.17
C GLN A 174 7.39 -5.17 -1.28
N ALA A 175 7.54 -3.86 -1.51
CA ALA A 175 7.79 -3.32 -2.85
C ALA A 175 9.12 -3.84 -3.45
N TRP A 176 10.19 -3.90 -2.65
CA TRP A 176 11.47 -4.48 -3.04
C TRP A 176 11.36 -5.97 -3.34
N LYS A 177 10.70 -6.76 -2.49
CA LYS A 177 10.39 -8.18 -2.76
C LYS A 177 9.60 -8.35 -4.06
N GLY A 178 8.72 -7.38 -4.37
CA GLY A 178 7.98 -7.27 -5.61
C GLY A 178 8.77 -6.72 -6.81
N GLY A 179 10.09 -6.53 -6.68
CA GLY A 179 10.99 -6.14 -7.76
C GLY A 179 11.33 -4.65 -7.85
N LEU A 180 10.93 -3.82 -6.88
CA LEU A 180 11.30 -2.40 -6.88
C LEU A 180 12.82 -2.24 -6.73
N ASP A 181 13.43 -1.61 -7.72
CA ASP A 181 14.86 -1.27 -7.75
C ASP A 181 15.02 0.23 -7.95
N TRP A 182 15.54 0.93 -6.94
CA TRP A 182 15.70 2.38 -6.97
C TRP A 182 16.97 2.79 -6.24
N CYS A 183 17.85 3.51 -6.93
CA CYS A 183 19.20 3.84 -6.45
C CYS A 183 19.31 5.20 -5.76
N ASN A 184 18.18 5.86 -5.48
CA ASN A 184 18.18 7.08 -4.69
C ASN A 184 17.65 6.80 -3.30
N ALA A 185 18.35 7.33 -2.29
CA ALA A 185 17.95 7.29 -0.90
C ALA A 185 16.71 8.16 -0.66
N GLY A 186 15.69 7.61 -0.01
CA GLY A 186 14.43 8.31 0.27
C GLY A 186 13.96 8.13 1.70
N TRP A 187 13.25 9.13 2.20
CA TRP A 187 12.58 9.11 3.51
C TRP A 187 11.51 8.01 3.60
N LEU A 188 11.41 7.42 4.79
CA LEU A 188 10.34 6.52 5.24
C LEU A 188 9.63 7.09 6.47
N SER A 189 8.42 6.61 6.76
CA SER A 189 7.53 7.18 7.78
C SER A 189 8.12 7.18 9.20
N ASP A 190 9.05 6.28 9.50
CA ASP A 190 9.76 6.18 10.77
C ASP A 190 10.93 7.19 10.91
N GLY A 191 11.17 8.01 9.88
CA GLY A 191 12.28 8.96 9.83
C GLY A 191 13.62 8.33 9.44
N THR A 192 13.62 7.05 9.04
CA THR A 192 14.80 6.45 8.41
C THR A 192 14.87 6.81 6.93
N VAL A 193 16.06 6.65 6.36
CA VAL A 193 16.32 6.89 4.94
C VAL A 193 16.90 5.64 4.34
N GLN A 194 16.25 5.10 3.31
CA GLN A 194 16.59 3.81 2.73
C GLN A 194 16.48 3.82 1.20
N TYR A 195 17.00 2.80 0.52
CA TYR A 195 16.75 2.57 -0.90
C TYR A 195 16.83 1.08 -1.29
N PRO A 196 15.91 0.58 -2.12
CA PRO A 196 15.83 -0.83 -2.49
C PRO A 196 16.69 -1.17 -3.71
N ILE A 197 17.55 -2.19 -3.61
CA ILE A 197 18.36 -2.69 -4.73
C ILE A 197 18.07 -4.18 -4.95
N THR A 198 17.57 -4.52 -6.14
CA THR A 198 17.38 -5.90 -6.58
C THR A 198 18.58 -6.39 -7.39
N ARG A 199 19.23 -5.49 -8.13
CA ARG A 199 20.42 -5.77 -8.94
C ARG A 199 21.60 -4.92 -8.49
N PRO A 200 22.53 -5.51 -7.71
CA PRO A 200 23.74 -4.84 -7.23
C PRO A 200 24.57 -4.22 -8.37
N ARG A 201 25.02 -2.98 -8.17
CA ARG A 201 25.80 -2.22 -9.17
C ARG A 201 26.62 -1.13 -8.49
N GLU A 202 27.74 -0.76 -9.10
CA GLU A 202 28.69 0.22 -8.54
C GLU A 202 28.05 1.51 -8.00
N PRO A 203 27.23 2.25 -8.77
CA PRO A 203 26.68 3.51 -8.29
C PRO A 203 25.67 3.35 -7.14
N CYS A 204 25.30 2.12 -6.78
CA CYS A 204 24.21 1.80 -5.86
C CYS A 204 24.67 0.88 -4.72
N GLY A 205 25.83 1.21 -4.15
CA GLY A 205 26.42 0.47 -3.02
C GLY A 205 27.50 -0.56 -3.41
N GLY A 206 27.87 -0.68 -4.69
CA GLY A 206 28.95 -1.58 -5.14
C GLY A 206 28.46 -2.90 -5.74
N ARG A 207 29.20 -3.45 -6.72
CA ARG A 207 28.82 -4.70 -7.40
C ARG A 207 28.92 -5.97 -6.55
N ARG A 208 29.69 -5.93 -5.47
CA ARG A 208 29.96 -7.09 -4.58
C ARG A 208 29.00 -7.18 -3.39
N THR A 209 27.89 -6.47 -3.45
CA THR A 209 26.93 -6.41 -2.36
C THR A 209 25.69 -7.22 -2.69
N ASP A 210 24.99 -7.76 -1.69
CA ASP A 210 23.78 -8.55 -1.91
C ASP A 210 22.56 -7.68 -2.20
N ALA A 211 21.56 -8.20 -2.92
CA ALA A 211 20.29 -7.51 -3.07
C ALA A 211 19.65 -7.24 -1.70
N GLY A 212 19.03 -6.07 -1.52
CA GLY A 212 18.40 -5.71 -0.26
C GLY A 212 18.02 -4.23 -0.15
N LEU A 213 17.42 -3.90 0.98
CA LEU A 213 17.22 -2.51 1.40
C LEU A 213 18.51 -1.97 2.00
N ARG A 214 19.06 -0.93 1.38
CA ARG A 214 20.20 -0.17 1.90
C ARG A 214 19.66 0.91 2.82
N THR A 215 20.30 1.10 3.97
CA THR A 215 19.84 2.04 4.98
C THR A 215 20.93 3.05 5.33
N TYR A 216 20.53 4.31 5.46
CA TYR A 216 21.32 5.39 6.09
C TYR A 216 20.89 5.59 7.55
N GLY A 217 19.99 4.74 8.08
CA GLY A 217 19.47 4.85 9.44
C GLY A 217 18.55 6.06 9.63
N GLN A 218 18.33 6.44 10.89
CA GLN A 218 17.62 7.67 11.22
C GLN A 218 18.44 8.89 10.83
N GLN A 219 17.76 9.86 10.24
CA GLN A 219 18.36 11.10 9.76
C GLN A 219 17.71 12.31 10.42
N ASN A 220 18.38 13.47 10.40
CA ASN A 220 17.82 14.68 10.96
C ASN A 220 16.65 15.17 10.09
N LYS A 221 15.43 15.11 10.65
CA LYS A 221 14.19 15.44 9.94
C LYS A 221 14.11 16.89 9.43
N PHE A 222 14.88 17.81 10.00
CA PHE A 222 14.85 19.24 9.66
C PHE A 222 15.95 19.64 8.67
N SER A 223 17.16 19.09 8.82
CA SER A 223 18.34 19.53 8.05
C SER A 223 18.77 18.57 6.95
N SER A 224 18.56 17.26 7.11
CA SER A 224 18.92 16.30 6.06
C SER A 224 17.99 16.46 4.85
N ARG A 225 18.50 16.13 3.66
CA ARG A 225 17.76 16.27 2.40
C ARG A 225 17.90 14.99 1.58
N PHE A 226 16.77 14.42 1.17
CA PHE A 226 16.69 13.17 0.41
C PHE A 226 15.50 13.21 -0.56
N ASP A 227 15.29 12.12 -1.29
CA ASP A 227 14.03 11.87 -2.00
C ASP A 227 13.00 11.31 -0.99
N VAL A 228 11.87 10.80 -1.45
CA VAL A 228 10.89 10.11 -0.60
C VAL A 228 10.29 8.91 -1.30
N PHE A 229 9.98 7.87 -0.56
CA PHE A 229 9.09 6.80 -1.02
C PHE A 229 7.68 7.10 -0.53
N CYS A 230 6.76 7.30 -1.45
CA CYS A 230 5.35 7.50 -1.13
C CYS A 230 4.58 6.19 -1.33
N PHE A 231 3.55 5.99 -0.53
CA PHE A 231 2.60 4.89 -0.64
C PHE A 231 1.21 5.44 -0.94
N THR A 232 0.59 4.91 -1.98
CA THR A 232 -0.81 5.20 -2.33
C THR A 232 -1.59 3.90 -2.49
N VAL A 233 -2.89 3.97 -2.24
CA VAL A 233 -3.80 2.83 -2.30
C VAL A 233 -4.51 2.80 -3.65
N GLY A 234 -5.23 1.71 -3.94
CA GLY A 234 -6.13 1.69 -5.09
C GLY A 234 -7.20 2.79 -4.98
N PHE A 235 -7.51 3.44 -6.10
CA PHE A 235 -8.55 4.47 -6.19
C PHE A 235 -9.79 3.97 -6.94
N ALA A 236 -10.96 4.52 -6.60
CA ALA A 236 -12.20 4.32 -7.33
C ALA A 236 -12.28 5.35 -8.47
N GLY A 237 -11.81 4.96 -9.64
CA GLY A 237 -11.61 5.85 -10.79
C GLY A 237 -10.77 5.17 -11.86
N HIS A 238 -10.46 5.91 -12.93
CA HIS A 238 -9.57 5.42 -13.96
C HIS A 238 -8.65 6.54 -14.49
N VAL A 239 -7.48 6.12 -14.93
CA VAL A 239 -6.53 6.98 -15.65
C VAL A 239 -6.70 6.73 -17.14
N PHE A 240 -6.73 7.79 -17.92
CA PHE A 240 -6.72 7.73 -19.39
C PHE A 240 -5.73 8.74 -19.95
N PHE A 241 -5.37 8.57 -21.23
CA PHE A 241 -4.42 9.42 -21.92
C PHE A 241 -5.14 10.28 -22.96
N VAL A 242 -4.81 11.57 -22.98
CA VAL A 242 -5.18 12.50 -24.06
C VAL A 242 -3.96 12.67 -24.95
N ASP A 243 -4.11 12.22 -26.20
CA ASP A 243 -3.09 12.37 -27.23
C ASP A 243 -3.04 13.81 -27.75
N GLY A 244 -1.84 14.26 -28.13
CA GLY A 244 -1.59 15.61 -28.60
C GLY A 244 -0.19 16.11 -28.28
N LYS A 245 0.17 17.23 -28.93
CA LYS A 245 1.38 18.00 -28.62
C LYS A 245 0.96 19.22 -27.80
N LEU A 246 0.78 19.02 -26.49
CA LEU A 246 0.22 19.99 -25.57
C LEU A 246 1.32 20.54 -24.64
N THR A 247 1.30 21.85 -24.44
CA THR A 247 1.97 22.48 -23.28
C THR A 247 1.31 22.03 -21.98
N TYR A 248 1.92 22.32 -20.84
CA TYR A 248 1.35 21.92 -19.55
C TYR A 248 -0.05 22.53 -19.31
N ASP A 249 -0.25 23.80 -19.66
CA ASP A 249 -1.53 24.48 -19.45
C ASP A 249 -2.61 23.92 -20.39
N GLU A 250 -2.27 23.66 -21.66
CA GLU A 250 -3.17 23.00 -22.62
C GLU A 250 -3.53 21.57 -22.20
N ALA A 251 -2.58 20.83 -21.61
CA ALA A 251 -2.83 19.49 -21.06
C ALA A 251 -3.84 19.53 -19.91
N ALA A 252 -3.72 20.53 -19.02
CA ALA A 252 -4.68 20.73 -17.93
C ALA A 252 -6.08 21.06 -18.46
N GLU A 253 -6.19 21.97 -19.43
CA GLU A 253 -7.46 22.31 -20.08
C GLU A 253 -8.08 21.12 -20.81
N ALA A 254 -7.27 20.30 -21.48
CA ALA A 254 -7.75 19.11 -22.17
C ALA A 254 -8.34 18.05 -21.22
N CYS A 255 -7.72 17.83 -20.06
CA CYS A 255 -8.30 16.97 -19.02
C CYS A 255 -9.64 17.53 -18.51
N LEU A 256 -9.70 18.83 -18.22
CA LEU A 256 -10.90 19.49 -17.72
C LEU A 256 -12.06 19.44 -18.73
N ALA A 257 -11.78 19.66 -20.01
CA ALA A 257 -12.76 19.54 -21.09
C ALA A 257 -13.36 18.12 -21.18
N GLY A 258 -12.58 17.10 -20.79
CA GLY A 258 -13.02 15.71 -20.68
C GLY A 258 -13.74 15.36 -19.38
N GLY A 259 -14.02 16.33 -18.49
CA GLY A 259 -14.63 16.08 -17.18
C GLY A 259 -13.71 15.32 -16.23
N ALA A 260 -12.40 15.53 -16.35
CA ALA A 260 -11.35 14.91 -15.57
C ALA A 260 -10.37 15.96 -15.03
N GLU A 261 -9.55 15.59 -14.06
CA GLU A 261 -8.40 16.40 -13.65
C GLU A 261 -7.11 15.82 -14.22
N MET A 262 -6.01 16.59 -14.16
CA MET A 262 -4.70 16.02 -14.45
C MET A 262 -4.38 14.91 -13.45
N ALA A 263 -3.90 13.77 -13.96
CA ALA A 263 -3.49 12.67 -13.11
C ALA A 263 -2.29 13.08 -12.25
N LYS A 264 -2.37 12.76 -10.95
CA LYS A 264 -1.23 12.80 -10.04
C LYS A 264 -0.29 11.63 -10.30
N VAL A 265 0.94 11.72 -9.77
CA VAL A 265 1.93 10.65 -9.87
C VAL A 265 1.38 9.35 -9.27
N SER A 266 0.71 9.44 -8.12
CA SER A 266 0.04 8.30 -7.47
C SER A 266 -0.97 7.60 -8.37
N HIS A 267 -1.82 8.36 -9.08
CA HIS A 267 -2.82 7.80 -9.99
C HIS A 267 -2.16 6.95 -11.07
N VAL A 268 -1.07 7.43 -11.66
CA VAL A 268 -0.32 6.67 -12.68
C VAL A 268 0.32 5.42 -12.10
N PHE A 269 0.97 5.49 -10.94
CA PHE A 269 1.58 4.31 -10.30
C PHE A 269 0.55 3.27 -9.88
N ALA A 270 -0.59 3.69 -9.32
CA ALA A 270 -1.65 2.79 -8.93
C ALA A 270 -2.35 2.17 -10.15
N ALA A 271 -2.66 2.94 -11.21
CA ALA A 271 -3.18 2.39 -12.46
C ALA A 271 -2.23 1.36 -13.07
N TRP A 272 -0.93 1.68 -13.15
CA TRP A 272 0.11 0.81 -13.69
C TRP A 272 0.24 -0.51 -12.91
N LYS A 273 0.35 -0.42 -11.57
CA LYS A 273 0.64 -1.58 -10.72
C LYS A 273 -0.59 -2.41 -10.39
N LEU A 274 -1.73 -1.76 -10.14
CA LEU A 274 -2.94 -2.39 -9.61
C LEU A 274 -3.98 -2.70 -10.68
N GLN A 275 -3.96 -1.98 -11.81
CA GLN A 275 -4.92 -2.16 -12.92
C GLN A 275 -4.23 -2.62 -14.22
N GLY A 276 -2.89 -2.71 -14.25
CA GLY A 276 -2.14 -3.13 -15.43
C GLY A 276 -2.13 -2.10 -16.56
N TYR A 277 -2.37 -0.81 -16.24
CA TYR A 277 -2.43 0.26 -17.23
C TYR A 277 -1.07 0.46 -17.92
N ASP A 278 -1.09 0.42 -19.26
CA ASP A 278 0.10 0.43 -20.10
C ASP A 278 -0.08 1.42 -21.25
N HIS A 279 0.81 2.41 -21.36
CA HIS A 279 0.78 3.42 -22.40
C HIS A 279 2.21 3.91 -22.72
N CYS A 280 2.60 3.92 -24.01
CA CYS A 280 3.99 4.18 -24.44
C CYS A 280 4.31 5.65 -24.67
N ASP A 281 3.37 6.56 -24.42
CA ASP A 281 3.54 7.96 -24.77
C ASP A 281 3.73 8.82 -23.53
N ALA A 282 4.76 9.66 -23.57
CA ALA A 282 5.09 10.59 -22.50
C ALA A 282 3.98 11.65 -22.37
N GLY A 283 3.52 11.86 -21.13
CA GLY A 283 2.45 12.81 -20.85
C GLY A 283 2.65 13.58 -19.56
N TRP A 284 2.09 14.79 -19.53
CA TRP A 284 2.08 15.67 -18.37
C TRP A 284 1.25 15.09 -17.23
N LEU A 285 1.76 15.27 -16.00
CA LEU A 285 1.09 15.00 -14.74
C LEU A 285 0.90 16.28 -13.92
N ALA A 286 0.02 16.23 -12.92
CA ALA A 286 -0.37 17.40 -12.12
C ALA A 286 0.80 18.08 -11.37
N ASP A 287 1.90 17.37 -11.09
CA ASP A 287 3.11 17.95 -10.48
C ASP A 287 4.00 18.68 -11.50
N GLY A 288 3.63 18.68 -12.78
CA GLY A 288 4.46 19.19 -13.87
C GLY A 288 5.56 18.25 -14.31
N SER A 289 5.60 17.01 -13.80
CA SER A 289 6.46 15.98 -14.37
C SER A 289 5.87 15.39 -15.65
N VAL A 290 6.75 14.81 -16.45
CA VAL A 290 6.35 14.00 -17.62
C VAL A 290 6.74 12.56 -17.38
N ARG A 291 5.77 11.65 -17.51
CA ARG A 291 5.94 10.22 -17.25
C ARG A 291 5.20 9.37 -18.27
N TYR A 292 5.45 8.07 -18.28
CA TYR A 292 4.62 7.09 -18.99
C TYR A 292 4.70 5.70 -18.33
N PRO A 293 3.58 4.97 -18.14
CA PRO A 293 3.55 3.67 -17.50
C PRO A 293 3.68 2.51 -18.50
N ILE A 294 4.62 1.59 -18.26
CA ILE A 294 4.74 0.35 -19.04
C ILE A 294 4.54 -0.85 -18.12
N SER A 295 3.43 -1.56 -18.26
CA SER A 295 3.19 -2.83 -17.55
C SER A 295 3.69 -4.04 -18.35
N ARG A 296 3.81 -3.91 -19.68
CA ARG A 296 4.27 -4.96 -20.59
C ARG A 296 5.53 -4.50 -21.33
N PRO A 297 6.74 -4.94 -20.89
CA PRO A 297 8.02 -4.57 -21.48
C PRO A 297 8.06 -4.82 -22.99
N ARG A 298 8.63 -3.87 -23.75
CA ARG A 298 8.79 -3.92 -25.21
C ARG A 298 9.83 -2.92 -25.71
N MET A 299 10.52 -3.27 -26.80
CA MET A 299 11.74 -2.59 -27.29
C MET A 299 11.64 -1.05 -27.42
N LYS A 300 10.53 -0.51 -27.93
CA LYS A 300 10.39 0.93 -28.20
C LYS A 300 9.99 1.77 -26.98
N CYS A 301 9.60 1.13 -25.88
CA CYS A 301 9.04 1.81 -24.71
C CYS A 301 9.86 1.52 -23.46
N SER A 302 10.05 0.23 -23.16
CA SER A 302 10.80 -0.25 -22.02
C SER A 302 11.24 -1.69 -22.29
N PRO A 303 12.44 -1.93 -22.84
CA PRO A 303 12.85 -3.25 -23.32
C PRO A 303 12.84 -4.36 -22.26
N ALA A 304 13.19 -4.02 -21.01
CA ALA A 304 13.53 -5.01 -19.99
C ALA A 304 12.58 -5.02 -18.77
N GLU A 305 11.84 -3.94 -18.54
CA GLU A 305 11.21 -3.72 -17.23
C GLU A 305 9.80 -3.13 -17.34
N ALA A 306 8.91 -3.62 -16.48
CA ALA A 306 7.66 -2.93 -16.21
C ALA A 306 7.97 -1.79 -15.23
N ALA A 307 7.68 -0.56 -15.61
CA ALA A 307 7.94 0.61 -14.78
C ALA A 307 7.11 1.82 -15.24
N VAL A 308 6.85 2.74 -14.32
CA VAL A 308 6.52 4.12 -14.67
C VAL A 308 7.81 4.86 -14.97
N ARG A 309 8.02 5.22 -16.23
CA ARG A 309 9.22 5.92 -16.70
C ARG A 309 9.08 7.40 -16.42
N PHE A 310 10.14 8.00 -15.87
CA PHE A 310 10.22 9.43 -15.59
C PHE A 310 11.10 10.11 -16.65
N VAL A 311 10.51 11.06 -17.39
CA VAL A 311 11.21 11.84 -18.43
C VAL A 311 11.91 13.04 -17.80
N GLY A 312 11.26 13.69 -16.84
CA GLY A 312 11.79 14.85 -16.13
C GLY A 312 10.72 15.87 -15.77
N PHE A 313 11.19 17.08 -15.46
CA PHE A 313 10.38 18.29 -15.34
C PHE A 313 10.76 19.25 -16.48
N PRO A 314 10.22 19.06 -17.69
CA PRO A 314 10.52 19.93 -18.83
C PRO A 314 9.89 21.32 -18.68
N ASP A 315 10.36 22.28 -19.48
CA ASP A 315 9.77 23.62 -19.53
C ASP A 315 8.30 23.54 -19.96
N LYS A 316 7.41 24.00 -19.08
CA LYS A 316 5.96 23.91 -19.20
C LYS A 316 5.38 24.62 -20.43
N LYS A 317 6.07 25.62 -20.97
CA LYS A 317 5.60 26.46 -22.09
C LYS A 317 6.20 26.06 -23.42
N LEU A 318 7.40 25.48 -23.42
CA LEU A 318 8.15 25.19 -24.63
C LEU A 318 8.05 23.74 -25.09
N GLN A 319 7.84 22.81 -24.16
CA GLN A 319 7.80 21.38 -24.47
C GLN A 319 6.37 20.87 -24.60
N LEU A 320 6.20 19.92 -25.52
CA LEU A 320 4.89 19.41 -25.91
C LEU A 320 4.83 17.90 -25.69
N TYR A 321 3.81 17.46 -24.95
CA TYR A 321 3.54 16.07 -24.62
C TYR A 321 2.03 15.82 -24.63
N GLY A 322 1.60 14.57 -24.51
CA GLY A 322 0.19 14.28 -24.20
C GLY A 322 -0.13 14.60 -22.73
N ALA A 323 -1.31 14.19 -22.27
CA ALA A 323 -1.73 14.38 -20.88
C ALA A 323 -2.27 13.06 -20.29
N TYR A 324 -1.86 12.73 -19.07
CA TYR A 324 -2.61 11.73 -18.31
C TYR A 324 -3.66 12.44 -17.47
N CYS A 325 -4.91 12.00 -17.62
CA CYS A 325 -6.05 12.52 -16.91
C CYS A 325 -6.60 11.46 -15.97
N TYR A 326 -7.21 11.90 -14.88
CA TYR A 326 -7.86 11.06 -13.89
C TYR A 326 -9.31 11.46 -13.74
N GLN A 327 -10.20 10.47 -13.81
CA GLN A 327 -11.62 10.65 -13.54
C GLN A 327 -12.02 9.73 -12.38
N ALA A 328 -12.46 10.34 -11.28
CA ALA A 328 -13.04 9.64 -10.15
C ALA A 328 -14.36 8.97 -10.55
N GLN A 329 -14.63 7.79 -9.99
CA GLN A 329 -15.96 7.18 -10.11
C GLN A 329 -16.94 7.90 -9.14
N PRO A 330 -18.20 8.12 -9.56
CA PRO A 330 -19.22 8.76 -8.73
C PRO A 330 -19.54 8.05 -7.42
#